data_AF-A0A699IV28-F1
#
_entry.id   AF-A0A699IV28-F1
#
_cell.length_a   1.000
_cell.length_b   1.000
_cell.length_c   1.000
_cell.angle_alpha   90.00
_cell.angle_beta   90.00
_cell.angle_gamma   90.00
#
_symmetry.space_group_name_H-M   'P 1'
#
loop_
_entity.id
_entity.type
_entity.pdbx_description
1 polymer ?
#
loop_
_entity_poly.entity_id
_entity_poly.type
_entity_poly.pdbx_seq_one_letter_code
_entity_poly.pdbx_strand_id
1 'polypeptide(L)'
;MNGAPINKSHLGVSCCETVLEKSCETVNSKFSYNRRNRIHNLLKMEASPMNEQHVNDIDKWLPDGLRDEEFAWDDNGLGKKILYFTGPNMVVNIGKGDRYPDSIKETIVVGFQFASKKGGVLARENMRGICFEVFDVILKNRDRVTDILDASMNAIYASQLTAKPRLLEPVYLVEIQSCESYLAEIRKELNNRRENV
;
A
#
# COMPACT_ATOMS: atom_id res chain seq x y z
N MET A 1 33.07 -25.50 18.53
CA MET A 1 31.83 -25.55 17.72
C MET A 1 32.23 -25.80 16.28
N ASN A 2 32.03 -27.01 15.77
CA ASN A 2 32.36 -27.33 14.38
C ASN A 2 31.24 -26.77 13.49
N GLY A 3 31.54 -25.76 12.69
CA GLY A 3 30.57 -25.12 11.79
C GLY A 3 30.03 -26.08 10.73
N ALA A 4 28.82 -25.83 10.26
CA ALA A 4 28.18 -26.63 9.21
C ALA A 4 28.34 -25.96 7.82
N PRO A 5 28.50 -26.74 6.74
CA PRO A 5 28.54 -26.21 5.38
C PRO A 5 27.17 -25.66 4.96
N ILE A 6 27.14 -24.50 4.31
CA ILE A 6 25.92 -23.82 3.83
C ILE A 6 25.99 -23.68 2.30
N ASN A 7 24.90 -24.05 1.62
CA ASN A 7 24.72 -23.79 0.20
C ASN A 7 23.92 -22.48 0.03
N LYS A 8 24.52 -21.49 -0.65
CA LYS A 8 23.88 -20.19 -0.92
C LYS A 8 23.31 -20.17 -2.34
N SER A 9 22.07 -19.71 -2.48
CA SER A 9 21.46 -19.44 -3.78
C SER A 9 21.97 -18.14 -4.39
N HIS A 10 21.60 -17.88 -5.64
CA HIS A 10 21.77 -16.56 -6.24
C HIS A 10 20.95 -15.51 -5.47
N LEU A 11 21.48 -14.29 -5.42
CA LEU A 11 20.82 -13.16 -4.76
C LEU A 11 19.67 -12.68 -5.65
N GLY A 12 18.48 -12.58 -5.06
CA GLY A 12 17.32 -11.94 -5.66
C GLY A 12 17.14 -10.52 -5.11
N VAL A 13 16.51 -9.66 -5.91
CA VAL A 13 16.12 -8.31 -5.49
C VAL A 13 14.67 -8.38 -5.00
N SER A 14 14.41 -7.91 -3.77
CA SER A 14 13.03 -7.73 -3.31
C SER A 14 12.48 -6.46 -3.95
N CYS A 15 11.30 -6.60 -4.53
CA CYS A 15 10.59 -5.51 -5.18
C CYS A 15 9.50 -4.97 -4.24
N CYS A 16 8.84 -3.90 -4.64
CA CYS A 16 7.59 -3.47 -4.05
C CYS A 16 6.50 -3.43 -5.12
N GLU A 17 5.23 -3.43 -4.72
CA GLU A 17 4.10 -3.22 -5.61
C GLU A 17 3.50 -1.84 -5.40
N THR A 18 3.09 -1.18 -6.49
CA THR A 18 2.45 0.13 -6.46
C THR A 18 1.32 0.21 -7.48
N VAL A 19 0.65 1.37 -7.51
CA VAL A 19 -0.38 1.72 -8.50
C VAL A 19 0.04 2.99 -9.23
N LEU A 20 -0.26 3.09 -10.54
CA LEU A 20 0.12 4.26 -11.33
C LEU A 20 -0.98 5.31 -11.43
N GLU A 21 -2.23 4.87 -11.39
CA GLU A 21 -3.39 5.72 -11.62
C GLU A 21 -4.46 5.43 -10.58
N LYS A 22 -5.40 6.36 -10.42
CA LYS A 22 -6.58 6.10 -9.62
C LYS A 22 -7.38 4.95 -10.25
N SER A 23 -7.97 4.10 -9.41
CA SER A 23 -8.81 2.98 -9.84
C SER A 23 -9.88 3.45 -10.83
N CYS A 24 -10.00 2.73 -11.95
CA CYS A 24 -10.94 3.09 -13.02
C CYS A 24 -12.41 2.98 -12.60
N GLU A 25 -12.71 2.19 -11.56
CA GLU A 25 -14.04 2.03 -11.01
C GLU A 25 -13.98 1.83 -9.49
N THR A 26 -15.08 2.18 -8.81
CA THR A 26 -15.24 1.88 -7.38
C THR A 26 -15.46 0.39 -7.19
N VAL A 27 -14.54 -0.26 -6.47
CA VAL A 27 -14.63 -1.69 -6.18
C VAL A 27 -15.68 -1.93 -5.10
N ASN A 28 -16.47 -2.98 -5.32
CA ASN A 28 -17.57 -3.38 -4.44
C ASN A 28 -17.27 -4.77 -3.84
N SER A 29 -16.84 -4.80 -2.58
CA SER A 29 -16.63 -6.05 -1.85
C SER A 29 -17.89 -6.40 -1.05
N LYS A 30 -18.57 -7.49 -1.45
CA LYS A 30 -19.80 -7.96 -0.81
C LYS A 30 -19.46 -8.93 0.31
N PHE A 31 -20.05 -8.71 1.48
CA PHE A 31 -19.92 -9.63 2.61
C PHE A 31 -21.27 -9.84 3.29
N SER A 32 -21.79 -11.05 3.21
CA SER A 32 -22.89 -11.59 4.03
C SER A 32 -23.29 -12.96 3.48
N TYR A 33 -23.52 -13.92 4.37
CA TYR A 33 -24.05 -15.24 4.03
C TYR A 33 -25.57 -15.23 4.11
N ASN A 34 -26.25 -14.78 3.05
CA ASN A 34 -27.65 -15.19 2.88
C ASN A 34 -27.88 -15.69 1.46
N ARG A 35 -28.10 -17.00 1.31
CA ARG A 35 -28.35 -17.71 0.04
C ARG A 35 -29.57 -17.19 -0.75
N ARG A 36 -30.35 -16.26 -0.17
CA ARG A 36 -31.57 -15.66 -0.76
C ARG A 36 -31.41 -14.22 -1.27
N ASN A 37 -30.18 -13.76 -1.49
CA ASN A 37 -29.87 -12.77 -2.53
C ASN A 37 -30.49 -11.35 -2.44
N ARG A 38 -30.74 -10.77 -1.24
CA ARG A 38 -31.29 -9.39 -1.16
C ARG A 38 -30.65 -8.45 -0.14
N ILE A 39 -29.84 -8.96 0.79
CA ILE A 39 -29.25 -8.17 1.86
C ILE A 39 -27.76 -8.52 1.91
N HIS A 40 -26.96 -7.77 1.15
CA HIS A 40 -25.50 -7.86 1.23
C HIS A 40 -25.00 -6.58 1.86
N ASN A 41 -24.10 -6.73 2.82
CA ASN A 41 -23.27 -5.60 3.22
C ASN A 41 -22.22 -5.39 2.13
N LEU A 42 -21.81 -4.14 1.98
CA LEU A 42 -20.96 -3.74 0.88
C LEU A 42 -19.92 -2.75 1.37
N LEU A 43 -18.65 -3.08 1.12
CA LEU A 43 -17.53 -2.16 1.29
C LEU A 43 -17.17 -1.61 -0.08
N LYS A 44 -17.19 -0.28 -0.21
CA LYS A 44 -16.78 0.43 -1.41
C LYS A 44 -15.42 1.06 -1.22
N MET A 45 -14.48 0.73 -2.11
CA MET A 45 -13.10 1.17 -2.01
C MET A 45 -12.52 1.52 -3.38
N GLU A 46 -11.62 2.49 -3.38
CA GLU A 46 -10.79 2.86 -4.52
C GLU A 46 -9.32 2.90 -4.07
N ALA A 47 -8.42 2.75 -5.04
CA ALA A 47 -6.99 2.92 -4.80
C ALA A 47 -6.47 4.08 -5.67
N SER A 48 -5.60 4.90 -5.11
CA SER A 48 -4.95 6.01 -5.81
C SER A 48 -3.46 6.05 -5.49
N PRO A 49 -2.60 6.47 -6.43
CA PRO A 49 -1.19 6.69 -6.15
C PRO A 49 -1.04 7.84 -5.15
N MET A 50 -0.13 7.69 -4.20
CA MET A 50 0.24 8.76 -3.29
C MET A 50 1.26 9.71 -3.92
N ASN A 51 1.20 10.98 -3.52
CA ASN A 51 2.23 11.96 -3.84
C ASN A 51 3.57 11.54 -3.22
N GLU A 52 4.67 11.75 -3.94
CA GLU A 52 6.02 11.40 -3.47
C GLU A 52 6.40 12.09 -2.16
N GLN A 53 5.95 13.33 -1.96
CA GLN A 53 6.15 14.06 -0.69
C GLN A 53 5.53 13.29 0.48
N HIS A 54 4.28 12.86 0.36
CA HIS A 54 3.60 12.11 1.41
C HIS A 54 4.27 10.76 1.69
N VAL A 55 4.75 10.08 0.64
CA VAL A 55 5.50 8.82 0.78
C VAL A 55 6.78 9.02 1.59
N ASN A 56 7.54 10.08 1.27
CA ASN A 56 8.80 10.40 1.96
C ASN A 56 8.58 10.84 3.40
N ASP A 57 7.50 11.59 3.66
CA ASP A 57 7.14 12.03 5.02
C ASP A 57 6.77 10.82 5.89
N ILE A 58 5.94 9.90 5.38
CA ILE A 58 5.57 8.67 6.09
C ILE A 58 6.79 7.80 6.39
N ASP A 59 7.73 7.66 5.44
CA ASP A 59 8.96 6.89 5.65
C ASP A 59 9.83 7.49 6.76
N LYS A 60 9.82 8.80 6.97
CA LYS A 60 10.51 9.45 8.08
C LYS A 60 9.78 9.28 9.41
N TRP A 61 8.45 9.36 9.40
CA TRP A 61 7.66 9.32 10.64
C TRP A 61 7.55 7.93 11.28
N LEU A 62 7.39 6.88 10.47
CA LEU A 62 7.15 5.52 10.95
C LEU A 62 8.26 4.94 11.85
N PRO A 63 9.56 5.14 11.56
CA PRO A 63 10.64 4.74 12.45
C PRO A 63 10.61 5.45 13.81
N ASP A 64 10.23 6.73 13.81
CA ASP A 64 10.31 7.59 15.00
C ASP A 64 9.02 7.56 15.84
N GLY A 65 7.96 6.89 15.37
CA GLY A 65 6.69 6.78 16.05
C GLY A 65 5.89 8.08 16.12
N LEU A 66 6.29 9.12 15.37
CA LEU A 66 5.56 10.37 15.27
C LEU A 66 4.26 10.14 14.48
N ARG A 67 3.12 10.41 15.11
CA ARG A 67 1.79 10.27 14.49
C ARG A 67 0.91 11.51 14.59
N ASP A 68 1.19 12.43 15.50
CA ASP A 68 0.08 13.22 16.05
C ASP A 68 0.03 14.70 15.63
N GLU A 69 1.10 15.29 15.08
CA GLU A 69 1.15 16.78 14.99
C GLU A 69 1.46 17.37 13.59
N GLU A 70 1.97 16.60 12.62
CA GLU A 70 2.38 17.12 11.30
C GLU A 70 1.46 16.76 10.12
N PHE A 71 0.25 16.23 10.36
CA PHE A 71 -0.74 15.93 9.30
C PHE A 71 -1.48 17.18 8.76
N ALA A 72 -0.78 18.30 8.65
CA ALA A 72 -1.25 19.50 7.97
C ALA A 72 -1.15 19.36 6.44
N TRP A 73 -1.39 18.16 5.90
CA TRP A 73 -1.64 18.00 4.47
C TRP A 73 -2.97 18.69 4.16
N ASP A 74 -2.90 19.88 3.53
CA ASP A 74 -4.05 20.73 3.19
C ASP A 74 -4.83 20.22 1.96
N ASP A 75 -4.65 18.95 1.60
CA ASP A 75 -5.36 18.28 0.51
C ASP A 75 -6.83 18.11 0.89
N ASN A 76 -7.65 19.15 0.78
CA ASN A 76 -9.11 19.13 0.96
C ASN A 76 -9.58 18.47 2.28
N GLY A 77 -8.78 18.54 3.34
CA GLY A 77 -9.07 17.91 4.64
C GLY A 77 -8.90 16.39 4.67
N LEU A 78 -8.18 15.80 3.70
CA LEU A 78 -7.90 14.37 3.61
C LEU A 78 -7.02 13.90 4.79
N GLY A 79 -6.10 14.76 5.27
CA GLY A 79 -5.29 14.51 6.48
C GLY A 79 -6.11 14.16 7.74
N LYS A 80 -7.26 14.82 7.95
CA LYS A 80 -8.15 14.56 9.10
C LYS A 80 -8.96 13.27 8.97
N LYS A 81 -8.99 12.69 7.77
CA LYS A 81 -9.80 11.50 7.43
C LYS A 81 -8.97 10.22 7.38
N ILE A 82 -7.67 10.33 7.63
CA ILE A 82 -6.77 9.18 7.61
C ILE A 82 -7.09 8.29 8.80
N LEU A 83 -7.25 6.98 8.53
CA LEU A 83 -7.53 5.99 9.56
C LEU A 83 -6.23 5.35 10.07
N TYR A 84 -5.31 4.99 9.17
CA TYR A 84 -4.07 4.30 9.55
C TYR A 84 -3.01 4.32 8.43
N PHE A 85 -1.74 4.18 8.81
CA PHE A 85 -0.58 3.99 7.93
C PHE A 85 0.04 2.61 8.10
N THR A 86 0.44 1.95 7.01
CA THR A 86 1.23 0.70 7.08
C THR A 86 2.35 0.75 6.05
N GLY A 87 3.56 1.04 6.53
CA GLY A 87 4.61 1.50 5.64
C GLY A 87 4.18 2.81 4.96
N PRO A 88 4.77 3.13 3.79
CA PRO A 88 4.38 4.27 2.95
C PRO A 88 3.05 4.03 2.20
N ASN A 89 2.03 3.54 2.90
CA ASN A 89 0.67 3.34 2.40
C ASN A 89 -0.31 3.85 3.44
N MET A 90 -1.47 4.32 2.99
CA MET A 90 -2.50 4.83 3.89
C MET A 90 -3.90 4.34 3.53
N VAL A 91 -4.76 4.27 4.54
CA VAL A 91 -6.19 4.05 4.36
C VAL A 91 -6.97 5.25 4.93
N VAL A 92 -7.89 5.77 4.13
CA VAL A 92 -8.59 7.05 4.38
C VAL A 92 -10.09 6.86 4.26
N ASN A 93 -10.86 7.49 5.14
CA ASN A 93 -12.32 7.50 5.05
C ASN A 93 -12.82 8.76 4.31
N ILE A 94 -13.11 8.65 3.02
CA ILE A 94 -13.65 9.76 2.21
C ILE A 94 -15.17 9.91 2.37
N GLY A 95 -15.84 8.89 2.91
CA GLY A 95 -17.28 8.86 3.12
C GLY A 95 -17.83 10.11 3.83
N LYS A 96 -19.03 10.54 3.42
CA LYS A 96 -19.70 11.69 4.02
C LYS A 96 -20.25 11.33 5.41
N GLY A 97 -19.44 11.52 6.45
CA GLY A 97 -19.79 11.43 7.88
C GLY A 97 -19.49 10.08 8.54
N ASP A 98 -19.72 10.01 9.87
CA ASP A 98 -19.61 8.79 10.67
C ASP A 98 -20.83 7.87 10.50
N ARG A 99 -21.03 7.37 9.27
CA ARG A 99 -22.21 6.55 8.92
C ARG A 99 -22.16 5.14 9.47
N TYR A 100 -20.98 4.66 9.85
CA TYR A 100 -20.77 3.32 10.36
C TYR A 100 -19.93 3.35 11.65
N PRO A 101 -20.14 2.37 12.56
CA PRO A 101 -19.45 2.31 13.84
C PRO A 101 -17.93 2.30 13.73
N ASP A 102 -17.24 2.85 14.74
CA ASP A 102 -15.78 2.85 14.81
C ASP A 102 -15.19 1.44 14.85
N SER A 103 -15.91 0.45 15.40
CA SER A 103 -15.49 -0.96 15.37
C SER A 103 -15.27 -1.51 13.96
N ILE A 104 -15.98 -0.98 12.96
CA ILE A 104 -15.81 -1.36 11.56
C ILE A 104 -14.61 -0.65 10.96
N LYS A 105 -14.36 0.61 11.32
CA LYS A 105 -13.13 1.33 10.94
C LYS A 105 -11.91 0.57 11.44
N GLU A 106 -11.91 0.15 12.69
CA GLU A 106 -10.85 -0.67 13.29
C GLU A 106 -10.66 -1.99 12.52
N THR A 107 -11.75 -2.68 12.18
CA THR A 107 -11.67 -3.94 11.42
C THR A 107 -11.10 -3.74 10.01
N ILE A 108 -11.46 -2.65 9.33
CA ILE A 108 -10.89 -2.28 8.02
C ILE A 108 -9.40 -1.99 8.15
N VAL A 109 -8.99 -1.28 9.20
CA VAL A 109 -7.56 -1.01 9.49
C VAL A 109 -6.79 -2.31 9.70
N VAL A 110 -7.35 -3.27 10.45
CA VAL A 110 -6.74 -4.59 10.63
C VAL A 110 -6.62 -5.32 9.29
N GLY A 111 -7.66 -5.29 8.45
CA GLY A 111 -7.62 -5.87 7.10
C GLY A 111 -6.56 -5.23 6.21
N PHE A 112 -6.42 -3.92 6.29
CA PHE A 112 -5.39 -3.15 5.59
C PHE A 112 -3.98 -3.51 6.03
N GLN A 113 -3.73 -3.64 7.32
CA GLN A 113 -2.44 -4.10 7.85
C GLN A 113 -2.10 -5.51 7.36
N PHE A 114 -3.08 -6.43 7.35
CA PHE A 114 -2.86 -7.79 6.86
C PHE A 114 -2.58 -7.83 5.37
N ALA A 115 -3.36 -7.12 4.55
CA ALA A 115 -3.16 -7.07 3.10
C ALA A 115 -1.79 -6.45 2.77
N SER A 116 -1.43 -5.35 3.44
CA SER A 116 -0.15 -4.66 3.24
C SER A 116 1.06 -5.49 3.65
N LYS A 117 0.95 -6.31 4.71
CA LYS A 117 2.03 -7.19 5.18
C LYS A 117 2.14 -8.50 4.40
N LYS A 118 1.04 -9.05 3.89
CA LYS A 118 1.05 -10.28 3.08
C LYS A 118 1.61 -10.05 1.67
N GLY A 119 1.78 -8.78 1.29
CA GLY A 119 2.21 -8.37 -0.03
C GLY A 119 1.04 -8.12 -0.97
N GLY A 120 1.32 -7.39 -2.04
CA GLY A 120 0.36 -7.01 -3.06
C GLY A 120 -0.12 -8.19 -3.89
N VAL A 121 -1.11 -7.91 -4.71
CA VAL A 121 -1.85 -8.90 -5.48
C VAL A 121 -1.06 -9.52 -6.64
N LEU A 122 0.00 -8.86 -7.14
CA LEU A 122 0.72 -9.31 -8.33
C LEU A 122 1.73 -10.43 -8.03
N ALA A 123 2.62 -10.20 -7.07
CA ALA A 123 3.77 -11.03 -6.78
C ALA A 123 3.90 -11.37 -5.29
N ARG A 124 3.00 -10.88 -4.44
CA ARG A 124 3.10 -10.96 -2.96
C ARG A 124 4.32 -10.24 -2.42
N GLU A 125 4.73 -9.16 -3.08
CA GLU A 125 5.77 -8.25 -2.61
C GLU A 125 5.16 -7.08 -1.83
N ASN A 126 5.93 -6.40 -0.98
CA ASN A 126 5.39 -5.32 -0.15
C ASN A 126 4.77 -4.20 -0.98
N MET A 127 3.60 -3.68 -0.56
CA MET A 127 2.99 -2.53 -1.23
C MET A 127 3.69 -1.22 -0.83
N ARG A 128 3.77 -0.25 -1.76
CA ARG A 128 4.35 1.08 -1.52
C ARG A 128 3.64 2.17 -2.31
N GLY A 129 3.36 3.29 -1.64
CA GLY A 129 2.84 4.50 -2.26
C GLY A 129 1.36 4.43 -2.65
N ILE A 130 0.55 3.62 -1.95
CA ILE A 130 -0.87 3.44 -2.26
C ILE A 130 -1.75 4.08 -1.19
N CYS A 131 -2.70 4.90 -1.64
CA CYS A 131 -3.81 5.39 -0.83
C CYS A 131 -5.05 4.56 -1.10
N PHE A 132 -5.63 3.96 -0.06
CA PHE A 132 -6.91 3.26 -0.13
C PHE A 132 -8.03 4.14 0.41
N GLU A 133 -8.96 4.50 -0.46
CA GLU A 133 -10.04 5.42 -0.16
C GLU A 133 -11.33 4.62 0.11
N VAL A 134 -11.80 4.65 1.35
CA VAL A 134 -13.10 4.07 1.73
C VAL A 134 -14.20 5.09 1.43
N PHE A 135 -15.07 4.75 0.49
CA PHE A 135 -16.15 5.63 0.04
C PHE A 135 -17.43 5.48 0.85
N ASP A 136 -17.84 4.22 1.06
CA ASP A 136 -19.09 3.91 1.73
C ASP A 136 -19.06 2.47 2.24
N VAL A 137 -19.75 2.26 3.36
CA VAL A 137 -19.98 0.94 3.92
C VAL A 137 -21.48 0.79 4.15
N ILE A 138 -22.10 -0.10 3.37
CA ILE A 138 -23.53 -0.39 3.51
C ILE A 138 -23.65 -1.60 4.43
N LEU A 139 -24.28 -1.41 5.59
CA LEU A 139 -24.52 -2.45 6.59
C LEU A 139 -26.02 -2.63 6.74
N LYS A 140 -26.51 -3.85 6.55
CA LYS A 140 -27.95 -4.16 6.60
C LYS A 140 -28.31 -5.19 7.67
N ASN A 141 -27.37 -5.97 8.20
CA ASN A 141 -27.61 -6.96 9.26
C ASN A 141 -26.42 -6.99 10.25
N ARG A 142 -26.52 -7.81 11.31
CA ARG A 142 -25.38 -8.04 12.22
C ARG A 142 -24.24 -8.73 11.48
N ASP A 143 -23.07 -8.13 11.56
CA ASP A 143 -21.89 -8.58 10.84
C ASP A 143 -20.91 -9.29 11.75
N ARG A 144 -20.30 -10.35 11.23
CA ARG A 144 -19.18 -11.02 11.88
C ARG A 144 -17.90 -10.28 11.51
N VAL A 145 -17.05 -10.03 12.50
CA VAL A 145 -15.75 -9.35 12.31
C VAL A 145 -14.91 -10.04 11.21
N THR A 146 -14.96 -11.37 11.14
CA THR A 146 -14.26 -12.17 10.12
C THR A 146 -14.68 -11.80 8.70
N ASP A 147 -15.97 -11.56 8.49
CA ASP A 147 -16.51 -11.32 7.15
C ASP A 147 -16.10 -9.93 6.64
N ILE A 148 -16.04 -8.93 7.53
CA ILE A 148 -15.55 -7.57 7.22
C ILE A 148 -14.05 -7.59 6.96
N LEU A 149 -13.29 -8.37 7.72
CA LEU A 149 -11.85 -8.51 7.54
C LEU A 149 -11.53 -9.06 6.14
N ASP A 150 -12.19 -10.15 5.76
CA ASP A 150 -12.04 -10.75 4.43
C ASP A 150 -12.53 -9.81 3.33
N ALA A 151 -13.65 -9.11 3.56
CA ALA A 151 -14.15 -8.10 2.63
C ALA A 151 -13.14 -6.97 2.39
N SER A 152 -12.47 -6.52 3.46
CA SER A 152 -11.48 -5.44 3.42
C SER A 152 -10.24 -5.87 2.65
N MET A 153 -9.71 -7.07 2.92
CA MET A 153 -8.58 -7.60 2.14
C MET A 153 -8.92 -7.76 0.65
N ASN A 154 -10.12 -8.30 0.35
CA ASN A 154 -10.57 -8.46 -1.03
C ASN A 154 -10.78 -7.11 -1.74
N ALA A 155 -11.32 -6.12 -1.03
CA ALA A 155 -11.50 -4.77 -1.57
C ALA A 155 -10.16 -4.13 -1.94
N ILE A 156 -9.16 -4.25 -1.07
CA ILE A 156 -7.80 -3.72 -1.28
C ILE A 156 -7.13 -4.35 -2.49
N TYR A 157 -7.17 -5.68 -2.62
CA TYR A 157 -6.56 -6.36 -3.76
C TYR A 157 -7.27 -6.03 -5.07
N ALA A 158 -8.61 -6.02 -5.05
CA ALA A 158 -9.37 -5.66 -6.24
C ALA A 158 -9.15 -4.18 -6.62
N SER A 159 -9.10 -3.25 -5.66
CA SER A 159 -8.83 -1.85 -5.95
C SER A 159 -7.42 -1.66 -6.51
N GLN A 160 -6.42 -2.37 -5.98
CA GLN A 160 -5.06 -2.38 -6.52
C GLN A 160 -5.04 -2.87 -7.99
N LEU A 161 -5.76 -3.95 -8.33
CA LEU A 161 -5.84 -4.47 -9.70
C LEU A 161 -6.48 -3.46 -10.67
N THR A 162 -7.50 -2.72 -10.23
CA THR A 162 -8.18 -1.71 -11.05
C THR A 162 -7.38 -0.41 -11.23
N ALA A 163 -6.30 -0.22 -10.48
CA ALA A 163 -5.49 1.00 -10.42
C ALA A 163 -4.17 0.91 -11.23
N LYS A 164 -4.14 0.04 -12.25
CA LYS A 164 -2.95 -0.22 -13.09
C LYS A 164 -1.69 -0.55 -12.25
N PRO A 165 -1.66 -1.72 -11.59
CA PRO A 165 -0.58 -2.04 -10.67
C PRO A 165 0.75 -2.28 -11.40
N ARG A 166 1.86 -2.02 -10.69
CA ARG A 166 3.25 -2.15 -11.17
C ARG A 166 4.18 -2.63 -10.07
N LEU A 167 5.31 -3.23 -10.48
CA LEU A 167 6.43 -3.52 -9.61
C LEU A 167 7.41 -2.34 -9.59
N LEU A 168 7.94 -2.06 -8.41
CA LEU A 168 8.99 -1.09 -8.14
C LEU A 168 10.25 -1.85 -7.73
N GLU A 169 11.33 -1.62 -8.45
CA GLU A 169 12.65 -2.12 -8.11
C GLU A 169 13.40 -1.06 -7.28
N PRO A 170 14.18 -1.46 -6.26
CA PRO A 170 15.00 -0.53 -5.49
C PRO A 170 16.17 -0.02 -6.34
N VAL A 171 16.39 1.30 -6.32
CA VAL A 171 17.54 1.96 -6.92
C VAL A 171 18.38 2.57 -5.80
N TYR A 172 19.69 2.34 -5.84
CA TYR A 172 20.62 2.86 -4.84
C TYR A 172 21.42 4.02 -5.41
N LEU A 173 21.60 5.06 -4.61
CA LEU A 173 22.54 6.13 -4.93
C LEU A 173 23.96 5.60 -4.70
N VAL A 174 24.80 5.65 -5.73
CA VAL A 174 26.19 5.21 -5.66
C VAL A 174 27.11 6.41 -5.86
N GLU A 175 27.98 6.66 -4.89
CA GLU A 175 29.08 7.63 -5.03
C GLU A 175 30.37 6.88 -5.39
N ILE A 176 30.98 7.22 -6.53
CA ILE A 176 32.20 6.58 -7.02
C ILE A 176 33.34 7.60 -7.06
N GLN A 177 34.39 7.33 -6.30
CA GLN A 177 35.62 8.13 -6.32
C GLN A 177 36.69 7.43 -7.16
N SER A 178 37.24 8.13 -8.15
CA SER A 178 38.23 7.57 -9.06
C SER A 178 39.15 8.65 -9.64
N CYS A 179 40.29 8.24 -10.20
CA CYS A 179 41.16 9.13 -10.98
C CYS A 179 40.50 9.45 -12.33
N GLU A 180 40.79 10.65 -12.86
CA GLU A 180 40.17 11.17 -14.10
C GLU A 180 40.30 10.23 -15.30
N SER A 181 41.40 9.46 -15.37
CA SER A 181 41.67 8.47 -16.43
C SER A 181 40.59 7.38 -16.56
N TYR A 182 39.88 7.03 -15.48
CA TYR A 182 38.90 5.94 -15.47
C TYR A 182 37.45 6.41 -15.63
N LEU A 183 37.19 7.72 -15.66
CA LEU A 183 35.83 8.26 -15.72
C LEU A 183 35.06 7.81 -16.96
N ALA A 184 35.73 7.68 -18.10
CA ALA A 184 35.11 7.23 -19.34
C ALA A 184 34.64 5.77 -19.27
N GLU A 185 35.42 4.90 -18.63
CA GLU A 185 35.09 3.48 -18.46
C GLU A 185 33.94 3.31 -17.47
N ILE A 186 33.97 4.06 -16.36
CA ILE A 186 32.90 4.06 -15.36
C ILE A 186 31.58 4.46 -16.01
N ARG A 187 31.53 5.60 -16.72
CA ARG A 187 30.31 6.06 -17.40
C ARG A 187 29.76 5.05 -18.39
N LYS A 188 30.64 4.37 -19.13
CA LYS A 188 30.24 3.30 -20.07
C LYS A 188 29.56 2.15 -19.33
N GLU A 189 30.10 1.73 -18.19
CA GLU A 189 29.55 0.62 -17.43
C GLU A 189 28.22 0.97 -16.74
N LEU A 190 28.07 2.21 -16.23
CA LEU A 190 26.81 2.69 -15.66
C LEU A 190 25.70 2.74 -16.73
N ASN A 191 26.02 3.24 -17.92
CA ASN A 191 25.05 3.27 -19.04
C ASN A 191 24.58 1.85 -19.45
N ASN A 192 25.45 0.84 -19.37
CA ASN A 192 25.06 -0.55 -19.64
C ASN A 192 24.08 -1.12 -18.61
N ARG A 193 24.00 -0.52 -17.41
CA ARG A 193 23.19 -0.97 -16.27
C ARG A 193 21.86 -0.22 -16.14
N ARG A 194 21.43 0.50 -17.19
CA ARG A 194 20.20 1.31 -17.22
C ARG A 194 20.22 2.48 -16.23
N GLU A 195 21.41 2.97 -15.88
CA GLU A 195 21.55 4.08 -14.94
C GLU A 195 21.48 5.42 -15.65
N ASN A 196 20.93 6.42 -14.96
CA ASN A 196 21.03 7.82 -15.35
C ASN A 196 22.25 8.40 -14.63
N VAL A 197 23.27 8.79 -15.40
CA VAL A 197 24.49 9.45 -14.90
C VAL A 197 24.26 10.94 -14.74
#